data_AF-A0A927N5C2-F1
#
_entry.id   AF-A0A927N5C2-F1
#
_cell.length_a   1.000
_cell.length_b   1.000
_cell.length_c   1.000
_cell.angle_alpha   90.00
_cell.angle_beta   90.00
_cell.angle_gamma   90.00
#
_symmetry.space_group_name_H-M   'P 1'
#
loop_
_entity.id
_entity.type
_entity.pdbx_description
1 polymer ?
#
loop_
_entity_poly.entity_id
_entity_poly.type
_entity_poly.pdbx_seq_one_letter_code
_entity_poly.pdbx_strand_id
1 'polypeptide(L)'
;MRRASFRAQLGRPLLRRPAGLLGVGLAGLAIGLTAACGGVEPSAGPAPSLHSPEPAASHRGDISPRRLTGNTDTPDSTPTPTRTPSPTPTITMTPLPQPSKTYPAPEMPKEPKETDPELDRITYRLKTIVWASAGEVEEKQTTSKCSKSENDIIRVGSYKFTCDVKLDGVQTRFDISATVKESEVKWTWTADELPVTEKKAVYEATRQAFRPARVTCDVVDLELVKVGAQTGLTCWVTDIYNKQVSYRGKLLPAGALAFSPDA
;
A
#
# COMPACT_ATOMS: atom_id res chain seq x y z
N MET A 1 -44.91 -37.03 29.46
CA MET A 1 -46.09 -36.19 29.76
C MET A 1 -45.85 -34.78 29.22
N ARG A 2 -46.83 -34.23 28.47
CA ARG A 2 -47.07 -32.81 28.05
C ARG A 2 -46.00 -32.15 27.15
N ARG A 3 -46.16 -32.04 25.82
CA ARG A 3 -47.06 -31.20 24.96
C ARG A 3 -46.91 -29.67 25.12
N ALA A 4 -46.47 -29.01 24.03
CA ALA A 4 -47.01 -27.77 23.42
C ALA A 4 -46.10 -27.44 22.20
N SER A 5 -46.37 -27.82 20.95
CA SER A 5 -47.39 -27.32 20.01
C SER A 5 -47.78 -25.86 20.22
N PHE A 6 -47.17 -24.96 19.43
CA PHE A 6 -47.74 -23.66 19.09
C PHE A 6 -47.91 -23.58 17.58
N ARG A 7 -49.17 -23.45 17.17
CA ARG A 7 -49.65 -23.26 15.80
C ARG A 7 -50.58 -22.05 15.85
N ALA A 8 -50.20 -20.96 15.21
CA ALA A 8 -51.04 -19.80 14.89
C ALA A 8 -50.22 -18.92 13.93
N GLN A 9 -50.73 -18.28 12.88
CA GLN A 9 -52.04 -18.20 12.25
C GLN A 9 -51.72 -17.53 10.90
N LEU A 10 -51.95 -18.21 9.78
CA LEU A 10 -51.84 -17.60 8.44
C LEU A 10 -53.19 -16.96 8.11
N GLY A 11 -53.32 -15.67 8.42
CA GLY A 11 -54.39 -14.81 7.91
C GLY A 11 -53.80 -13.81 6.92
N ARG A 12 -53.88 -14.08 5.62
CA ARG A 12 -53.57 -13.11 4.57
C ARG A 12 -54.88 -12.56 4.01
N PRO A 13 -55.16 -11.25 4.12
CA PRO A 13 -56.20 -10.61 3.32
C PRO A 13 -55.68 -10.39 1.89
N LEU A 14 -56.52 -10.77 0.91
CA LEU A 14 -56.38 -10.42 -0.50
C LEU A 14 -56.65 -8.92 -0.66
N LEU A 15 -55.61 -8.14 -0.96
CA LEU A 15 -55.75 -6.74 -1.34
C LEU A 15 -55.39 -6.54 -2.82
N ARG A 16 -56.46 -6.19 -3.54
CA ARG A 16 -56.60 -5.55 -4.85
C ARG A 16 -55.35 -4.92 -5.47
N ARG A 17 -55.19 -5.27 -6.74
CA ARG A 17 -54.36 -4.63 -7.78
C ARG A 17 -55.00 -3.32 -8.33
N PRO A 18 -54.30 -2.56 -9.20
CA PRO A 18 -54.10 -1.11 -9.07
C PRO A 18 -54.93 -0.27 -10.06
N ALA A 19 -54.99 1.05 -9.83
CA ALA A 19 -55.39 2.02 -10.85
C ALA A 19 -54.85 3.42 -10.53
N GLY A 20 -54.25 4.07 -11.55
CA GLY A 20 -53.97 5.50 -11.62
C GLY A 20 -52.69 5.95 -10.90
N LEU A 21 -51.96 6.97 -11.34
CA LEU A 21 -52.23 7.95 -12.38
C LEU A 21 -50.89 8.62 -12.76
N LEU A 22 -50.88 9.19 -13.96
CA LEU A 22 -49.82 9.99 -14.57
C LEU A 22 -49.34 11.15 -13.70
N GLY A 23 -48.04 11.45 -13.78
CA GLY A 23 -47.43 12.68 -13.27
C GLY A 23 -46.14 12.98 -14.03
N VAL A 24 -46.27 13.70 -15.14
CA VAL A 24 -45.18 14.30 -15.92
C VAL A 24 -44.55 15.42 -15.10
N GLY A 25 -43.22 15.44 -15.01
CA GLY A 25 -42.46 16.52 -14.38
C GLY A 25 -41.06 16.65 -14.98
N LEU A 26 -40.93 17.52 -15.97
CA LEU A 26 -39.70 17.99 -16.60
C LEU A 26 -38.93 18.96 -15.68
N ALA A 27 -37.62 18.80 -15.61
CA ALA A 27 -36.54 19.81 -15.40
C ALA A 27 -35.37 19.08 -14.72
N GLY A 28 -34.13 19.07 -15.20
CA GLY A 28 -33.39 20.18 -15.79
C GLY A 28 -32.31 20.62 -14.78
N LEU A 29 -31.06 20.72 -15.23
CA LEU A 29 -29.88 21.24 -14.53
C LEU A 29 -29.29 20.36 -13.40
N ALA A 30 -27.99 20.33 -13.14
CA ALA A 30 -26.81 20.83 -13.82
C ALA A 30 -25.57 20.20 -13.15
N ILE A 31 -24.49 20.24 -13.92
CA ILE A 31 -23.10 19.96 -13.62
C ILE A 31 -22.65 20.45 -12.24
N GLY A 32 -21.81 19.66 -11.57
CA GLY A 32 -21.12 20.10 -10.35
C GLY A 32 -20.04 19.12 -9.87
N LEU A 33 -19.02 18.86 -10.70
CA LEU A 33 -17.73 18.32 -10.23
C LEU A 33 -17.01 19.43 -9.46
N THR A 34 -16.96 19.33 -8.13
CA THR A 34 -16.00 20.10 -7.33
C THR A 34 -14.96 19.14 -6.77
N ALA A 35 -13.89 18.94 -7.56
CA ALA A 35 -12.61 18.49 -7.05
C ALA A 35 -12.00 19.64 -6.23
N ALA A 36 -12.06 19.54 -4.90
CA ALA A 36 -11.32 20.43 -4.03
C ALA A 36 -9.88 19.92 -3.90
N CYS A 37 -9.03 20.34 -4.83
CA CYS A 37 -7.59 20.33 -4.66
C CYS A 37 -7.22 21.45 -3.67
N GLY A 38 -6.94 21.09 -2.42
CA GLY A 38 -6.30 21.97 -1.47
C GLY A 38 -4.82 22.13 -1.82
N GLY A 39 -4.50 23.19 -2.55
CA GLY A 39 -3.13 23.68 -2.70
C GLY A 39 -2.68 24.33 -1.38
N VAL A 40 -1.53 23.92 -0.88
CA VAL A 40 -0.82 24.63 0.19
C VAL A 40 0.43 25.23 -0.45
N GLU A 41 0.44 26.55 -0.49
CA GLU A 41 1.51 27.42 -0.94
C GLU A 41 2.70 27.32 0.05
N PRO A 42 3.94 27.13 -0.41
CA PRO A 42 5.10 27.11 0.48
C PRO A 42 5.54 28.55 0.80
N SER A 43 5.40 28.93 2.08
CA SER A 43 5.94 30.18 2.60
C SER A 43 7.46 30.04 2.80
N ALA A 44 8.21 30.95 2.19
CA ALA A 44 9.67 30.98 2.21
C ALA A 44 10.20 31.92 3.31
N GLY A 45 11.21 31.44 4.04
CA GLY A 45 12.29 32.22 4.66
C GLY A 45 12.32 32.28 6.20
N PRO A 46 13.46 32.62 6.84
CA PRO A 46 14.81 32.83 6.30
C PRO A 46 15.87 31.84 6.86
N ALA A 47 17.01 31.77 6.16
CA ALA A 47 18.21 31.04 6.57
C ALA A 47 18.88 31.64 7.82
N PRO A 48 19.64 30.82 8.55
CA PRO A 48 20.96 31.23 9.00
C PRO A 48 22.07 30.26 8.56
N SER A 49 23.22 30.85 8.29
CA SER A 49 24.44 30.26 7.75
C SER A 49 25.32 29.52 8.78
N LEU A 50 26.18 28.65 8.23
CA LEU A 50 27.50 28.21 8.69
C LEU A 50 27.62 27.49 10.05
N HIS A 51 28.04 26.22 10.00
CA HIS A 51 29.41 25.81 10.37
C HIS A 51 29.66 24.33 10.02
N SER A 52 30.74 24.07 9.27
CA SER A 52 31.33 22.74 9.08
C SER A 52 32.19 22.36 10.28
N PRO A 53 32.12 21.12 10.78
CA PRO A 53 33.18 20.52 11.58
C PRO A 53 34.10 19.65 10.73
N GLU A 54 35.37 20.04 10.83
CA GLU A 54 36.61 19.35 10.50
C GLU A 54 36.68 17.91 11.08
N PRO A 55 37.19 16.91 10.35
CA PRO A 55 37.51 15.60 10.92
C PRO A 55 38.89 15.64 11.58
N ALA A 56 38.92 15.51 12.91
CA ALA A 56 40.12 15.24 13.67
C ALA A 56 40.56 13.78 13.46
N ALA A 57 41.78 13.60 12.95
CA ALA A 57 42.53 12.36 13.01
C ALA A 57 43.10 12.15 14.41
N SER A 58 43.10 10.92 14.92
CA SER A 58 44.22 10.29 15.65
C SER A 58 43.78 8.93 16.19
N HIS A 59 44.39 7.85 15.71
CA HIS A 59 45.02 6.86 16.60
C HIS A 59 45.97 5.98 15.80
N ARG A 60 47.25 6.21 16.10
CA ARG A 60 48.46 5.57 15.61
C ARG A 60 48.70 4.32 16.46
N GLY A 61 48.72 3.15 15.83
CA GLY A 61 49.19 1.90 16.43
C GLY A 61 50.46 1.46 15.73
N ASP A 62 51.58 1.59 16.45
CA ASP A 62 52.93 1.18 16.07
C ASP A 62 53.05 -0.35 15.92
N ILE A 63 53.51 -0.81 14.76
CA ILE A 63 54.27 -2.06 14.67
C ILE A 63 55.54 -1.76 13.88
N SER A 64 56.66 -1.76 14.60
CA SER A 64 58.00 -1.46 14.14
C SER A 64 58.73 -2.76 13.79
N PRO A 65 59.31 -2.94 12.59
CA PRO A 65 60.33 -3.93 12.34
C PRO A 65 61.73 -3.26 12.35
N ARG A 66 62.62 -3.86 13.14
CA ARG A 66 64.04 -3.51 13.26
C ARG A 66 64.76 -3.49 11.90
N ARG A 67 65.67 -2.54 11.78
CA ARG A 67 66.64 -2.33 10.69
C ARG A 67 68.00 -2.92 11.08
N LEU A 68 68.80 -3.28 10.05
CA LEU A 68 70.27 -3.55 9.97
C LEU A 68 70.45 -4.85 9.16
N THR A 69 71.23 -5.00 8.08
CA THR A 69 72.37 -4.30 7.43
C THR A 69 72.43 -4.83 5.98
N GLY A 70 72.66 -4.04 4.94
CA GLY A 70 74.01 -3.80 4.39
C GLY A 70 74.32 -4.75 3.21
N ASN A 71 74.27 -4.24 1.96
CA ASN A 71 75.38 -4.28 0.99
C ASN A 71 74.97 -3.74 -0.39
N THR A 72 75.92 -2.99 -0.94
CA THR A 72 76.06 -2.39 -2.26
C THR A 72 75.92 -3.41 -3.39
N ASP A 73 75.18 -3.08 -4.45
CA ASP A 73 75.60 -3.20 -5.86
C ASP A 73 74.53 -2.58 -6.79
N THR A 74 75.00 -1.93 -7.85
CA THR A 74 74.28 -1.32 -8.98
C THR A 74 74.96 -1.88 -10.24
N PRO A 75 74.35 -2.02 -11.44
CA PRO A 75 73.00 -1.64 -11.90
C PRO A 75 72.22 -2.79 -12.59
N ASP A 76 70.88 -2.70 -12.65
CA ASP A 76 70.20 -3.16 -13.88
C ASP A 76 68.89 -2.39 -14.10
N SER A 77 68.80 -1.72 -15.25
CA SER A 77 67.63 -0.94 -15.65
C SER A 77 66.57 -1.90 -16.19
N THR A 78 65.78 -2.46 -15.28
CA THR A 78 64.58 -3.22 -15.65
C THR A 78 63.50 -2.24 -16.10
N PRO A 79 62.91 -2.37 -17.31
CA PRO A 79 61.82 -1.51 -17.73
C PRO A 79 60.65 -1.67 -16.76
N THR A 80 60.19 -0.56 -16.18
CA THR A 80 58.99 -0.53 -15.36
C THR A 80 57.84 -1.04 -16.22
N PRO A 81 57.13 -2.13 -15.84
CA PRO A 81 55.96 -2.55 -16.58
C PRO A 81 54.93 -1.44 -16.46
N THR A 82 54.69 -0.72 -17.57
CA THR A 82 53.56 0.17 -17.73
C THR A 82 52.33 -0.63 -17.34
N ARG A 83 51.70 -0.29 -16.20
CA ARG A 83 50.42 -0.89 -15.80
C ARG A 83 49.41 -0.52 -16.88
N THR A 84 49.24 -1.40 -17.86
CA THR A 84 48.10 -1.33 -18.77
C THR A 84 46.86 -1.32 -17.88
N PRO A 85 45.97 -0.32 -17.98
CA PRO A 85 44.74 -0.31 -17.20
C PRO A 85 44.01 -1.62 -17.53
N SER A 86 43.91 -2.50 -16.53
CA SER A 86 43.08 -3.70 -16.66
C SER A 86 41.66 -3.21 -16.88
N PRO A 87 40.99 -3.59 -17.99
CA PRO A 87 39.63 -3.13 -18.24
C PRO A 87 38.77 -3.58 -17.06
N THR A 88 38.20 -2.61 -16.35
CA THR A 88 37.26 -2.92 -15.28
C THR A 88 36.12 -3.71 -15.91
N PRO A 89 35.84 -4.95 -15.46
CA PRO A 89 34.76 -5.73 -16.05
C PRO A 89 33.47 -4.94 -15.88
N THR A 90 32.87 -4.56 -17.00
CA THR A 90 31.55 -3.93 -16.98
C THR A 90 30.56 -5.03 -16.64
N ILE A 91 30.18 -5.13 -15.36
CA ILE A 91 29.10 -6.03 -14.94
C ILE A 91 27.82 -5.47 -15.56
N THR A 92 27.43 -6.03 -16.69
CA THR A 92 26.17 -5.68 -17.35
C THR A 92 25.07 -6.41 -16.62
N MET A 93 24.21 -5.66 -15.91
CA MET A 93 23.08 -6.27 -15.22
C MET A 93 21.97 -6.59 -16.22
N THR A 94 21.40 -7.78 -16.11
CA THR A 94 20.24 -8.16 -16.92
C THR A 94 19.00 -7.40 -16.40
N PRO A 95 18.25 -6.70 -17.26
CA PRO A 95 16.99 -6.10 -16.86
C PRO A 95 16.03 -7.17 -16.32
N LEU A 96 15.30 -6.82 -15.26
CA LEU A 96 14.17 -7.61 -14.80
C LEU A 96 13.10 -7.64 -15.88
N PRO A 97 12.39 -8.78 -16.05
CA PRO A 97 11.23 -8.80 -16.92
C PRO A 97 10.24 -7.73 -16.43
N GLN A 98 9.89 -6.80 -17.31
CA GLN A 98 8.87 -5.81 -16.99
C GLN A 98 7.55 -6.53 -16.72
N PRO A 99 6.91 -6.32 -15.57
CA PRO A 99 5.60 -6.88 -15.31
C PRO A 99 4.61 -6.40 -16.38
N SER A 100 3.98 -7.33 -17.08
CA SER A 100 3.18 -7.05 -18.28
C SER A 100 1.81 -6.42 -18.00
N LYS A 101 1.37 -6.34 -16.73
CA LYS A 101 0.07 -5.79 -16.28
C LYS A 101 0.16 -5.20 -14.85
N THR A 102 -0.97 -4.82 -14.26
CA THR A 102 -1.15 -4.63 -12.81
C THR A 102 -0.75 -5.91 -12.07
N TYR A 103 -0.32 -5.79 -10.81
CA TYR A 103 -0.06 -6.95 -9.94
C TYR A 103 -1.18 -7.96 -10.13
N PRO A 104 -0.89 -9.24 -10.45
CA PRO A 104 -1.93 -10.20 -10.80
C PRO A 104 -2.97 -10.16 -9.70
N ALA A 105 -4.18 -9.71 -10.04
CA ALA A 105 -5.23 -9.57 -9.06
C ALA A 105 -5.47 -10.98 -8.50
N PRO A 106 -5.22 -11.21 -7.21
CA PRO A 106 -5.45 -12.52 -6.64
C PRO A 106 -6.93 -12.89 -6.86
N GLU A 107 -7.19 -14.19 -7.05
CA GLU A 107 -8.56 -14.66 -7.24
C GLU A 107 -9.36 -14.32 -5.99
N MET A 108 -10.31 -13.39 -6.15
CA MET A 108 -11.11 -12.92 -5.04
C MET A 108 -12.16 -13.98 -4.71
N PRO A 109 -12.46 -14.21 -3.41
CA PRO A 109 -13.57 -15.05 -3.02
C PRO A 109 -14.87 -14.50 -3.61
N LYS A 110 -15.86 -15.37 -3.78
CA LYS A 110 -17.15 -14.99 -4.35
C LYS A 110 -17.79 -13.85 -3.56
N GLU A 111 -18.20 -12.80 -4.26
CA GLU A 111 -18.89 -11.66 -3.64
C GLU A 111 -20.23 -12.11 -3.01
N PRO A 112 -20.58 -11.59 -1.82
CA PRO A 112 -21.90 -11.76 -1.24
C PRO A 112 -23.01 -11.26 -2.19
N LYS A 113 -24.17 -11.89 -2.13
CA LYS A 113 -25.35 -11.49 -2.89
C LYS A 113 -25.95 -10.21 -2.31
N GLU A 114 -26.73 -9.49 -3.12
CA GLU A 114 -27.50 -8.33 -2.64
C GLU A 114 -28.54 -8.67 -1.57
N THR A 115 -28.94 -9.94 -1.48
CA THR A 115 -29.85 -10.46 -0.44
C THR A 115 -29.15 -10.81 0.87
N ASP A 116 -27.82 -10.82 0.88
CA ASP A 116 -27.04 -11.13 2.08
C ASP A 116 -27.01 -9.92 3.03
N PRO A 117 -26.78 -10.13 4.33
CA PRO A 117 -26.70 -9.07 5.33
C PRO A 117 -25.77 -7.92 4.91
N GLU A 118 -26.15 -6.67 5.19
CA GLU A 118 -25.38 -5.52 4.72
C GLU A 118 -24.00 -5.48 5.38
N LEU A 119 -23.90 -5.89 6.65
CA LEU A 119 -22.62 -6.00 7.34
C LEU A 119 -21.69 -7.05 6.71
N ASP A 120 -22.23 -8.13 6.14
CA ASP A 120 -21.44 -9.14 5.41
C ASP A 120 -20.87 -8.56 4.11
N ARG A 121 -21.67 -7.76 3.39
CA ARG A 121 -21.25 -7.04 2.18
C ARG A 121 -20.17 -6.01 2.48
N ILE A 122 -20.35 -5.21 3.55
CA ILE A 122 -19.35 -4.25 4.03
C ILE A 122 -18.07 -4.99 4.39
N THR A 123 -18.17 -6.03 5.22
CA THR A 123 -17.03 -6.81 5.69
C THR A 123 -16.24 -7.42 4.53
N TYR A 124 -16.93 -7.98 3.54
CA TYR A 124 -16.30 -8.50 2.33
C TYR A 124 -15.51 -7.41 1.60
N ARG A 125 -16.11 -6.23 1.39
CA ARG A 125 -15.43 -5.10 0.73
C ARG A 125 -14.19 -4.63 1.49
N LEU A 126 -14.24 -4.57 2.82
CA LEU A 126 -13.08 -4.23 3.66
C LEU A 126 -11.96 -5.27 3.55
N LYS A 127 -12.30 -6.57 3.54
CA LYS A 127 -11.33 -7.63 3.28
C LYS A 127 -10.71 -7.51 1.89
N THR A 128 -11.50 -7.20 0.86
CA THR A 128 -11.00 -6.96 -0.49
C THR A 128 -9.99 -5.82 -0.54
N ILE A 129 -10.20 -4.74 0.22
CA ILE A 129 -9.24 -3.63 0.31
C ILE A 129 -7.93 -4.10 0.95
N VAL A 130 -8.00 -4.87 2.04
CA VAL A 130 -6.83 -5.45 2.70
C VAL A 130 -6.08 -6.42 1.80
N TRP A 131 -6.77 -7.30 1.09
CA TRP A 131 -6.14 -8.21 0.12
C TRP A 131 -5.54 -7.47 -1.06
N ALA A 132 -6.24 -6.45 -1.57
CA ALA A 132 -5.74 -5.61 -2.62
C ALA A 132 -4.49 -4.83 -2.15
N SER A 133 -4.47 -4.33 -0.91
CA SER A 133 -3.34 -3.59 -0.32
C SER A 133 -2.14 -4.49 -0.06
N ALA A 134 -2.37 -5.72 0.42
CA ALA A 134 -1.32 -6.71 0.64
C ALA A 134 -0.79 -7.29 -0.68
N GLY A 135 -1.63 -7.38 -1.73
CA GLY A 135 -1.27 -8.03 -2.98
C GLY A 135 -1.42 -9.56 -2.91
N GLU A 136 -2.27 -10.06 -2.02
CA GLU A 136 -2.55 -11.48 -1.88
C GLU A 136 -3.88 -11.70 -1.18
N VAL A 137 -4.49 -12.86 -1.44
CA VAL A 137 -5.75 -13.28 -0.81
C VAL A 137 -5.43 -14.47 0.07
N GLU A 138 -5.56 -14.27 1.38
CA GLU A 138 -5.42 -15.34 2.36
C GLU A 138 -6.67 -15.46 3.22
N GLU A 139 -7.74 -16.00 2.65
CA GLU A 139 -9.05 -16.06 3.32
C GLU A 139 -8.98 -16.75 4.69
N LYS A 140 -8.20 -17.83 4.81
CA LYS A 140 -8.02 -18.59 6.06
C LYS A 140 -7.33 -17.79 7.16
N GLN A 141 -6.48 -16.85 6.78
CA GLN A 141 -5.74 -15.99 7.71
C GLN A 141 -6.43 -14.64 7.93
N THR A 142 -7.50 -14.37 7.16
CA THR A 142 -8.21 -13.09 7.18
C THR A 142 -9.45 -13.16 8.05
N THR A 143 -9.37 -12.55 9.22
CA THR A 143 -10.50 -12.41 10.14
C THR A 143 -11.01 -10.98 10.16
N SER A 144 -12.27 -10.78 10.50
CA SER A 144 -12.90 -9.46 10.54
C SER A 144 -13.88 -9.36 11.69
N LYS A 145 -13.90 -8.21 12.36
CA LYS A 145 -14.81 -7.95 13.48
C LYS A 145 -15.29 -6.50 13.42
N CYS A 146 -16.60 -6.31 13.41
CA CYS A 146 -17.20 -4.98 13.51
C CYS A 146 -17.74 -4.72 14.92
N SER A 147 -17.70 -3.46 15.33
CA SER A 147 -18.21 -2.99 16.63
C SER A 147 -19.74 -2.93 16.69
N LYS A 148 -20.40 -2.97 15.52
CA LYS A 148 -21.85 -3.07 15.38
C LYS A 148 -22.26 -4.43 14.86
N SER A 149 -23.45 -4.86 15.28
CA SER A 149 -24.10 -6.07 14.79
C SER A 149 -25.03 -5.74 13.63
N GLU A 150 -25.41 -6.75 12.84
CA GLU A 150 -26.36 -6.58 11.74
C GLU A 150 -27.67 -5.92 12.20
N ASN A 151 -28.18 -6.29 13.38
CA ASN A 151 -29.42 -5.76 13.94
C ASN A 151 -29.38 -4.24 14.20
N ASP A 152 -28.18 -3.66 14.33
CA ASP A 152 -28.01 -2.23 14.51
C ASP A 152 -28.13 -1.45 13.20
N ILE A 153 -27.83 -2.09 12.05
CA ILE A 153 -27.70 -1.46 10.73
C ILE A 153 -28.99 -1.61 9.90
N ILE A 154 -29.96 -2.41 10.34
CA ILE A 154 -31.25 -2.60 9.62
C ILE A 154 -32.21 -1.40 9.78
N ARG A 155 -32.04 -0.58 10.81
CA ARG A 155 -32.96 0.54 11.07
C ARG A 155 -32.60 1.75 10.21
N VAL A 156 -33.60 2.49 9.74
CA VAL A 156 -33.37 3.78 9.06
C VAL A 156 -32.63 4.73 10.01
N GLY A 157 -31.54 5.32 9.53
CA GLY A 157 -30.69 6.18 10.35
C GLY A 157 -29.26 6.30 9.84
N SER A 158 -28.45 7.05 10.58
CA SER A 158 -27.01 7.20 10.33
C SER A 158 -26.22 6.55 11.45
N TYR A 159 -25.21 5.76 11.06
CA TYR A 159 -24.39 4.96 11.97
C TYR A 159 -22.92 5.27 11.74
N LYS A 160 -22.19 5.36 12.86
CA LYS A 160 -20.73 5.35 12.85
C LYS A 160 -20.26 4.16 13.66
N PHE A 161 -19.39 3.35 13.08
CA PHE A 161 -18.85 2.16 13.72
C PHE A 161 -17.50 1.81 13.13
N THR A 162 -16.76 0.98 13.84
CA THR A 162 -15.47 0.48 13.37
C THR A 162 -15.52 -0.98 12.98
N CYS A 163 -14.72 -1.35 12.01
CA CYS A 163 -14.46 -2.73 11.62
C CYS A 163 -12.96 -2.98 11.59
N ASP A 164 -12.52 -4.00 12.30
CA ASP A 164 -11.15 -4.48 12.31
C ASP A 164 -11.02 -5.65 11.33
N VAL A 165 -10.05 -5.60 10.43
CA VAL A 165 -9.69 -6.70 9.53
C VAL A 165 -8.25 -7.11 9.83
N LYS A 166 -8.04 -8.38 10.17
CA LYS A 166 -6.73 -8.93 10.51
C LYS A 166 -6.29 -9.91 9.44
N LEU A 167 -5.13 -9.68 8.83
CA LEU A 167 -4.46 -10.53 7.85
C LEU A 167 -3.09 -10.91 8.42
N ASP A 168 -2.82 -12.20 8.54
CA ASP A 168 -1.54 -12.75 9.04
C ASP A 168 -0.97 -11.99 10.26
N GLY A 169 -1.77 -11.88 11.33
CA GLY A 169 -1.34 -11.18 12.54
C GLY A 169 -1.51 -9.65 12.51
N VAL A 170 -1.50 -9.02 11.34
CA VAL A 170 -1.54 -7.58 11.14
C VAL A 170 -2.99 -7.08 11.08
N GLN A 171 -3.35 -6.12 11.93
CA GLN A 171 -4.71 -5.60 12.06
C GLN A 171 -4.85 -4.21 11.44
N THR A 172 -5.79 -4.10 10.49
CA THR A 172 -6.28 -2.84 9.93
C THR A 172 -7.57 -2.43 10.60
N ARG A 173 -7.64 -1.17 11.03
CA ARG A 173 -8.89 -0.60 11.55
C ARG A 173 -9.53 0.32 10.52
N PHE A 174 -10.79 0.07 10.24
CA PHE A 174 -11.62 0.89 9.38
C PHE A 174 -12.66 1.63 10.21
N ASP A 175 -12.80 2.94 9.97
CA ASP A 175 -13.91 3.73 10.46
C ASP A 175 -14.99 3.80 9.37
N ILE A 176 -16.18 3.33 9.69
CA ILE A 176 -17.31 3.22 8.77
C ILE A 176 -18.37 4.24 9.14
N SER A 177 -18.88 4.95 8.13
CA SER A 177 -20.07 5.79 8.23
C SER A 177 -21.13 5.26 7.28
N ALA A 178 -22.24 4.75 7.81
CA ALA A 178 -23.35 4.21 7.05
C ALA A 178 -24.60 5.08 7.23
N THR A 179 -25.39 5.22 6.18
CA THR A 179 -26.70 5.89 6.17
C THR A 179 -27.69 4.96 5.50
N VAL A 180 -28.67 4.52 6.28
CA VAL A 180 -29.69 3.55 5.89
C VAL A 180 -30.98 4.32 5.65
N LYS A 181 -31.51 4.20 4.42
CA LYS A 181 -32.80 4.72 4.00
C LYS A 181 -33.71 3.54 3.65
N GLU A 182 -35.02 3.79 3.52
CA GLU A 182 -36.01 2.75 3.22
C GLU A 182 -35.70 1.94 1.95
N SER A 183 -35.00 2.54 0.96
CA SER A 183 -34.71 1.92 -0.32
C SER A 183 -33.22 1.67 -0.58
N GLU A 184 -32.32 2.13 0.30
CA GLU A 184 -30.88 2.15 -0.01
C GLU A 184 -30.02 2.26 1.26
N VAL A 185 -28.90 1.55 1.29
CA VAL A 185 -27.82 1.77 2.25
C VAL A 185 -26.64 2.41 1.53
N LYS A 186 -26.22 3.59 2.00
CA LYS A 186 -24.98 4.25 1.55
C LYS A 186 -23.97 4.19 2.67
N TRP A 187 -22.75 3.80 2.37
CA TRP A 187 -21.68 3.80 3.36
C TRP A 187 -20.36 4.23 2.77
N THR A 188 -19.51 4.79 3.63
CA THR A 188 -18.14 5.19 3.33
C THR A 188 -17.23 4.66 4.43
N TRP A 189 -15.96 4.55 4.12
CA TRP A 189 -14.95 4.06 5.05
C TRP A 189 -13.67 4.89 4.96
N THR A 190 -12.91 4.89 6.05
CA THR A 190 -11.55 5.42 6.11
C THR A 190 -10.66 4.45 6.88
N ALA A 191 -9.38 4.41 6.53
CA ALA A 191 -8.34 3.69 7.25
C ALA A 191 -7.07 4.54 7.24
N ASP A 192 -6.39 4.62 8.38
CA ASP A 192 -5.13 5.37 8.50
C ASP A 192 -3.95 4.60 7.92
N GLU A 193 -3.99 3.27 8.02
CA GLU A 193 -2.92 2.37 7.60
C GLU A 193 -3.51 1.16 6.88
N LEU A 194 -2.80 0.60 5.90
CA LEU A 194 -3.15 -0.68 5.27
C LEU A 194 -1.92 -1.60 5.20
N PRO A 195 -2.12 -2.92 5.24
CA PRO A 195 -1.05 -3.88 5.18
C PRO A 195 -0.52 -3.94 3.76
N VAL A 196 0.80 -3.96 3.62
CA VAL A 196 1.53 -4.06 2.36
C VAL A 196 2.56 -5.17 2.49
N THR A 197 2.62 -6.06 1.50
CA THR A 197 3.68 -7.07 1.44
C THR A 197 4.93 -6.55 0.74
N GLU A 198 6.09 -7.10 1.08
CA GLU A 198 7.33 -6.88 0.33
C GLU A 198 7.13 -7.21 -1.16
N LYS A 199 6.53 -8.37 -1.45
CA LYS A 199 6.30 -8.86 -2.82
C LYS A 199 5.51 -7.85 -3.66
N LYS A 200 4.48 -7.25 -3.07
CA LYS A 200 3.69 -6.24 -3.76
C LYS A 200 4.48 -4.94 -3.96
N ALA A 201 5.18 -4.46 -2.93
CA ALA A 201 6.00 -3.25 -3.02
C ALA A 201 7.07 -3.39 -4.13
N VAL A 202 7.80 -4.51 -4.14
CA VAL A 202 8.82 -4.84 -5.15
C VAL A 202 8.22 -4.88 -6.54
N TYR A 203 7.06 -5.53 -6.71
CA TYR A 203 6.39 -5.60 -8.01
C TYR A 203 6.02 -4.20 -8.52
N GLU A 204 5.40 -3.38 -7.68
CA GLU A 204 4.91 -2.06 -8.07
C GLU A 204 6.06 -1.08 -8.35
N ALA A 205 7.14 -1.16 -7.59
CA ALA A 205 8.38 -0.42 -7.87
C ALA A 205 9.03 -0.89 -9.18
N THR A 206 9.12 -2.21 -9.43
CA THR A 206 9.65 -2.76 -10.69
C THR A 206 8.85 -2.29 -11.90
N ARG A 207 7.51 -2.20 -11.77
CA ARG A 207 6.64 -1.74 -12.85
C ARG A 207 6.84 -0.26 -13.19
N GLN A 208 7.08 0.56 -12.18
CA GLN A 208 7.11 2.03 -12.30
C GLN A 208 8.53 2.57 -12.54
N ALA A 209 9.56 1.79 -12.21
CA ALA A 209 10.94 2.20 -12.38
C ALA A 209 11.44 2.07 -13.82
N PHE A 210 12.41 2.92 -14.17
CA PHE A 210 13.06 2.88 -15.47
C PHE A 210 14.11 1.76 -15.53
N ARG A 211 13.91 0.78 -16.44
CA ARG A 211 14.85 -0.33 -16.73
C ARG A 211 15.43 -0.98 -15.47
N PRO A 212 14.58 -1.47 -14.54
CA PRO A 212 15.07 -2.06 -13.30
C PRO A 212 15.85 -3.34 -13.60
N ALA A 213 16.96 -3.54 -12.91
CA ALA A 213 17.73 -4.79 -12.89
C ALA A 213 17.71 -5.46 -11.52
N ARG A 214 17.58 -4.67 -10.44
CA ARG A 214 17.29 -5.14 -9.08
C ARG A 214 16.39 -4.14 -8.36
N VAL A 215 15.48 -4.65 -7.54
CA VAL A 215 14.60 -3.84 -6.69
C VAL A 215 14.59 -4.46 -5.30
N THR A 216 14.77 -3.62 -4.29
CA THR A 216 14.67 -3.97 -2.87
C THR A 216 13.85 -2.91 -2.17
N CYS A 217 12.95 -3.30 -1.26
CA CYS A 217 12.10 -2.36 -0.53
C CYS A 217 12.36 -2.46 0.98
N ASP A 218 11.98 -1.42 1.72
CA ASP A 218 12.09 -1.36 3.19
C ASP A 218 11.00 -2.15 3.93
N VAL A 219 9.92 -2.54 3.25
CA VAL A 219 8.87 -3.41 3.78
C VAL A 219 9.40 -4.84 3.89
N VAL A 220 9.29 -5.42 5.08
CA VAL A 220 9.65 -6.82 5.35
C VAL A 220 8.38 -7.64 5.58
N ASP A 221 8.23 -8.74 4.84
CA ASP A 221 7.06 -9.63 4.91
C ASP A 221 5.73 -8.87 4.70
N LEU A 222 5.05 -8.47 5.78
CA LEU A 222 3.76 -7.77 5.81
C LEU A 222 3.78 -6.66 6.87
N GLU A 223 3.64 -5.40 6.47
CA GLU A 223 3.67 -4.25 7.39
C GLU A 223 2.51 -3.27 7.17
N LEU A 224 2.10 -2.56 8.23
CA LEU A 224 1.14 -1.46 8.15
C LEU A 224 1.84 -0.22 7.60
N VAL A 225 1.31 0.28 6.49
CA VAL A 225 1.81 1.49 5.83
C VAL A 225 0.74 2.56 5.89
N LYS A 226 1.13 3.79 6.22
CA LYS A 226 0.21 4.91 6.34
C LYS A 226 -0.38 5.31 4.98
N VAL A 227 -1.71 5.36 4.92
CA VAL A 227 -2.45 5.76 3.73
C VAL A 227 -2.21 7.24 3.44
N GLY A 228 -1.93 7.55 2.17
CA GLY A 228 -1.72 8.91 1.66
C GLY A 228 -0.35 9.50 1.98
N ALA A 229 0.43 8.90 2.89
CA ALA A 229 1.79 9.32 3.18
C ALA A 229 2.77 8.86 2.10
N GLN A 230 3.80 9.66 1.84
CA GLN A 230 4.98 9.27 1.05
C GLN A 230 6.14 8.79 1.93
N THR A 231 5.88 8.68 3.24
CA THR A 231 6.85 8.28 4.26
C THR A 231 6.54 6.86 4.71
N GLY A 232 7.57 6.01 4.82
CA GLY A 232 7.42 4.64 5.32
C GLY A 232 7.31 3.56 4.25
N LEU A 233 7.52 3.91 2.98
CA LEU A 233 7.73 2.90 1.93
C LEU A 233 8.75 3.44 0.92
N THR A 234 9.88 2.77 0.82
CA THR A 234 11.04 3.14 0.02
C THR A 234 11.56 1.90 -0.70
N CYS A 235 11.67 1.98 -2.01
CA CYS A 235 12.33 0.95 -2.79
C CYS A 235 13.58 1.52 -3.45
N TRP A 236 14.69 0.80 -3.34
CA TRP A 236 15.92 1.07 -4.07
C TRP A 236 15.92 0.24 -5.34
N VAL A 237 16.05 0.94 -6.47
CA VAL A 237 16.11 0.33 -7.78
C VAL A 237 17.50 0.53 -8.35
N THR A 238 18.17 -0.57 -8.66
CA THR A 238 19.38 -0.57 -9.48
C THR A 238 18.97 -0.83 -10.92
N ASP A 239 19.27 0.09 -11.82
CA ASP A 239 19.00 -0.06 -13.24
C ASP A 239 20.03 -0.94 -13.96
N ILE A 240 19.82 -1.23 -15.25
CA ILE A 240 20.75 -1.99 -16.08
C ILE A 240 22.12 -1.34 -16.27
N TYR A 241 22.23 -0.04 -15.96
CA TYR A 241 23.47 0.74 -16.01
C TYR A 241 24.18 0.78 -14.65
N ASN A 242 23.71 -0.03 -13.68
CA ASN A 242 24.22 -0.08 -12.32
C ASN A 242 24.07 1.25 -11.57
N LYS A 243 23.14 2.11 -11.99
CA LYS A 243 22.77 3.32 -11.25
C LYS A 243 21.67 2.97 -10.25
N GLN A 244 21.92 3.30 -8.99
CA GLN A 244 20.91 3.17 -7.94
C GLN A 244 20.08 4.46 -7.86
N VAL A 245 18.75 4.30 -7.82
CA VAL A 245 17.78 5.38 -7.64
C VAL A 245 16.79 4.93 -6.57
N SER A 246 16.53 5.79 -5.58
CA SER A 246 15.49 5.53 -4.58
C SER A 246 14.13 5.99 -5.11
N TYR A 247 13.10 5.22 -4.79
CA TYR A 247 11.71 5.49 -5.12
C TYR A 247 10.89 5.51 -3.84
N ARG A 248 10.10 6.57 -3.64
CA ARG A 248 9.14 6.67 -2.53
C ARG A 248 7.79 6.14 -2.95
N GLY A 249 7.26 5.25 -2.14
CA GLY A 249 5.92 4.72 -2.27
C GLY A 249 4.88 5.62 -1.61
N LYS A 250 3.74 5.77 -2.26
CA LYS A 250 2.51 6.34 -1.71
C LYS A 250 1.41 5.30 -1.77
N LEU A 251 0.91 4.92 -0.60
CA LEU A 251 -0.24 4.05 -0.48
C LEU A 251 -1.53 4.86 -0.68
N LEU A 252 -2.35 4.46 -1.65
CA LEU A 252 -3.63 5.08 -1.93
C LEU A 252 -4.74 4.44 -1.09
N PRO A 253 -5.85 5.15 -0.80
CA PRO A 253 -6.93 4.62 0.01
C PRO A 253 -7.43 3.26 -0.47
N ALA A 254 -7.63 3.05 -1.77
CA ALA A 254 -8.08 1.78 -2.34
C ALA A 254 -7.03 0.64 -2.30
N GLY A 255 -5.92 0.81 -1.58
CA GLY A 255 -4.84 -0.18 -1.47
C GLY A 255 -3.83 -0.16 -2.61
N ALA A 256 -3.93 0.72 -3.61
CA ALA A 256 -2.95 0.81 -4.69
C ALA A 256 -1.64 1.47 -4.22
N LEU A 257 -0.48 1.05 -4.76
CA LEU A 257 0.82 1.64 -4.47
C LEU A 257 1.34 2.40 -5.70
N ALA A 258 1.67 3.67 -5.51
CA ALA A 258 2.33 4.49 -6.51
C ALA A 258 3.76 4.79 -6.07
N PHE A 259 4.73 4.71 -6.98
CA PHE A 259 6.13 4.99 -6.72
C PHE A 259 6.60 6.15 -7.57
N SER A 260 7.36 7.05 -6.95
CA SER A 260 8.05 8.15 -7.65
C SER A 260 9.52 8.19 -7.26
N PRO A 261 10.44 8.46 -8.19
CA PRO A 261 11.85 8.64 -7.84
C PRO A 261 12.00 9.80 -6.86
N ASP A 262 12.90 9.65 -5.88
CA ASP A 262 13.36 10.79 -5.07
C ASP A 262 14.10 11.77 -6.00
N ALA A 263 13.66 13.03 -6.01
CA ALA A 263 14.28 14.11 -6.79
C ALA A 263 15.53 14.66 -6.10
#